data_AF-A0A4Q3C4Q8-F1
#
_entry.id   AF-A0A4Q3C4Q8-F1
#
_cell.length_a   1.000
_cell.length_b   1.000
_cell.length_c   1.000
_cell.angle_alpha   90.00
_cell.angle_beta   90.00
_cell.angle_gamma   90.00
#
_symmetry.space_group_name_H-M   'P 1'
#
loop_
_entity.id
_entity.type
_entity.pdbx_description
1 polymer ?
#
loop_
_entity_poly.entity_id
_entity_poly.type
_entity_poly.pdbx_seq_one_letter_code
_entity_poly.pdbx_strand_id
1 'polypeptide(L)'
;MNYTIKGLPDRTVKPRDKGLTMVMDKGLSLSEAGNFIEMASEYTDLVKLGWGTSYLTPNLDAKLKLYRDAELPVYFGGTLFEVFISRGQFDDYCRLLDKYQLQYAEVSDGSINIPHEHKCEYIA
;
A
#
# COMPACT_ATOMS: atom_id res chain seq x y z
N MET A 1 -11.85 -20.14 -10.46
CA MET A 1 -12.14 -21.17 -9.44
C MET A 1 -12.16 -22.54 -10.10
N ASN A 2 -11.56 -23.57 -9.50
CA ASN A 2 -11.32 -24.87 -10.15
C ASN A 2 -12.48 -25.88 -10.01
N TYR A 3 -13.41 -25.64 -9.08
CA TYR A 3 -14.57 -26.50 -8.81
C TYR A 3 -15.75 -25.66 -8.30
N THR A 4 -16.96 -26.22 -8.34
CA THR A 4 -18.20 -25.53 -7.94
C THR A 4 -18.63 -25.94 -6.53
N ILE A 5 -18.91 -24.96 -5.67
CA ILE A 5 -19.52 -25.16 -4.35
C ILE A 5 -20.87 -24.43 -4.35
N LYS A 6 -21.95 -25.11 -3.93
CA LYS A 6 -23.28 -24.52 -3.83
C LYS A 6 -23.37 -23.59 -2.62
N GLY A 7 -24.05 -22.45 -2.78
CA GLY A 7 -24.35 -21.52 -1.67
C GLY A 7 -23.21 -20.57 -1.28
N LEU A 8 -22.18 -20.41 -2.13
CA LEU A 8 -21.17 -19.37 -1.91
C LEU A 8 -21.73 -17.98 -2.25
N PRO A 9 -21.33 -16.92 -1.51
CA PRO A 9 -21.69 -15.55 -1.86
C PRO A 9 -20.97 -15.08 -3.13
N ASP A 10 -21.61 -14.16 -3.85
CA ASP A 10 -21.00 -13.53 -5.02
C ASP A 10 -19.83 -12.63 -4.59
N ARG A 11 -18.75 -12.67 -5.38
CA ARG A 11 -17.58 -11.82 -5.21
C ARG A 11 -17.52 -10.82 -6.35
N THR A 12 -17.31 -9.55 -6.03
CA THR A 12 -17.05 -8.51 -7.03
C THR A 12 -15.79 -8.81 -7.83
N VAL A 13 -15.82 -8.51 -9.13
CA VAL A 13 -14.68 -8.65 -10.04
C VAL A 13 -13.85 -7.37 -10.07
N LYS A 14 -12.55 -7.48 -10.41
CA LYS A 14 -11.70 -6.30 -10.61
C LYS A 14 -12.09 -5.50 -11.86
N PRO A 15 -11.91 -4.16 -11.87
CA PRO A 15 -11.56 -3.31 -10.73
C PRO A 15 -12.72 -3.22 -9.74
N ARG A 16 -12.42 -3.39 -8.45
CA ARG A 16 -13.43 -3.44 -7.39
C ARG A 16 -13.66 -2.05 -6.80
N ASP A 17 -14.90 -1.75 -6.48
CA ASP A 17 -15.34 -0.57 -5.74
C ASP A 17 -15.83 -0.90 -4.32
N LYS A 18 -16.15 -2.18 -4.06
CA LYS A 18 -16.60 -2.70 -2.77
C LYS A 18 -16.01 -4.07 -2.47
N GLY A 19 -15.90 -4.36 -1.17
CA GLY A 19 -15.26 -5.57 -0.66
C GLY A 19 -13.77 -5.59 -1.04
N LEU A 20 -13.07 -4.47 -0.87
CA LEU A 20 -11.64 -4.39 -1.20
C LEU A 20 -10.81 -5.23 -0.23
N THR A 21 -9.78 -5.88 -0.75
CA THR A 21 -8.74 -6.53 0.04
C THR A 21 -7.47 -5.69 -0.03
N MET A 22 -7.06 -5.12 1.10
CA MET A 22 -5.72 -4.54 1.25
C MET A 22 -4.81 -5.53 1.96
N VAL A 23 -3.66 -5.85 1.35
CA VAL A 23 -2.65 -6.75 1.92
C VAL A 23 -1.46 -5.92 2.41
N MET A 24 -1.02 -6.20 3.63
CA MET A 24 0.18 -5.57 4.20
C MET A 24 1.42 -6.43 3.91
N ASP A 25 2.34 -5.88 3.12
CA ASP A 25 3.70 -6.38 2.99
C ASP A 25 4.55 -5.83 4.15
N LYS A 26 4.98 -6.73 5.03
CA LYS A 26 5.78 -6.41 6.23
C LYS A 26 7.30 -6.58 6.03
N GLY A 27 7.75 -6.76 4.80
CA GLY A 27 9.17 -7.00 4.47
C GLY A 27 9.41 -8.29 3.68
N LEU A 28 8.49 -8.67 2.79
CA LEU A 28 8.68 -9.80 1.88
C LEU A 28 9.93 -9.59 1.01
N SER A 29 10.67 -10.63 0.69
CA SER A 29 11.67 -10.59 -0.39
C SER A 29 10.99 -10.42 -1.75
N LEU A 30 11.77 -10.17 -2.81
CA LEU A 30 11.25 -10.14 -4.18
C LEU A 30 10.62 -11.48 -4.58
N SER A 31 11.24 -12.60 -4.20
CA SER A 31 10.71 -13.94 -4.47
C SER A 31 9.40 -14.19 -3.73
N GLU A 32 9.32 -13.82 -2.45
CA GLU A 32 8.07 -13.97 -1.69
C GLU A 32 6.95 -13.06 -2.21
N ALA A 33 7.28 -11.83 -2.62
CA ALA A 33 6.33 -10.95 -3.29
C ALA A 33 5.83 -11.56 -4.62
N GLY A 34 6.73 -12.19 -5.39
CA GLY A 34 6.38 -12.91 -6.62
C GLY A 34 5.44 -14.10 -6.34
N ASN A 35 5.78 -14.93 -5.36
CA ASN A 35 4.93 -16.05 -4.93
C ASN A 35 3.55 -15.57 -4.44
N PHE A 36 3.52 -14.44 -3.73
CA PHE A 36 2.27 -13.81 -3.30
C PHE A 36 1.42 -13.35 -4.49
N ILE A 37 2.03 -12.68 -5.48
CA ILE A 37 1.34 -12.24 -6.68
C ILE A 37 0.76 -13.43 -7.45
N GLU A 38 1.55 -14.47 -7.65
CA GLU A 38 1.12 -15.70 -8.35
C GLU A 38 -0.13 -16.30 -7.70
N MET A 39 -0.17 -16.33 -6.37
CA MET A 39 -1.24 -16.99 -5.62
C MET A 39 -2.46 -16.11 -5.34
N ALA A 40 -2.27 -14.82 -5.12
CA ALA A 40 -3.27 -13.97 -4.47
C ALA A 40 -3.56 -12.64 -5.20
N SER A 41 -2.94 -12.37 -6.35
CA SER A 41 -3.18 -11.13 -7.12
C SER A 41 -4.66 -10.91 -7.45
N GLU A 42 -5.38 -11.94 -7.91
CA GLU A 42 -6.82 -11.84 -8.24
C GLU A 42 -7.68 -11.41 -7.03
N TYR A 43 -7.26 -11.77 -5.81
CA TYR A 43 -8.00 -11.50 -4.58
C TYR A 43 -7.49 -10.29 -3.79
N THR A 44 -6.43 -9.63 -4.26
CA THR A 44 -5.80 -8.46 -3.64
C THR A 44 -6.08 -7.21 -4.46
N ASP A 45 -6.51 -6.13 -3.83
CA ASP A 45 -6.81 -4.87 -4.52
C ASP A 45 -5.76 -3.80 -4.27
N LEU A 46 -5.15 -3.75 -3.08
CA LEU A 46 -4.05 -2.83 -2.75
C LEU A 46 -2.99 -3.53 -1.91
N VAL A 47 -1.74 -3.07 -2.03
CA VAL A 47 -0.63 -3.50 -1.17
C VAL A 47 -0.11 -2.33 -0.35
N LYS A 48 -0.07 -2.48 0.97
CA LYS A 48 0.63 -1.55 1.86
C LYS A 48 2.03 -2.06 2.16
N LEU A 49 3.08 -1.28 1.87
CA LEU A 49 4.37 -1.51 2.51
C LEU A 49 4.29 -0.97 3.95
N GLY A 50 4.27 -1.89 4.92
CA GLY A 50 3.91 -1.59 6.30
C GLY A 50 4.82 -0.55 6.96
N TRP A 51 4.23 0.37 7.73
CA TRP A 51 4.96 1.34 8.56
C TRP A 51 5.97 2.14 7.73
N GLY A 52 7.27 2.04 8.05
CA GLY A 52 8.39 2.56 7.27
C GLY A 52 9.27 1.47 6.65
N THR A 53 8.75 0.26 6.38
CA THR A 53 9.55 -0.84 5.80
C THR A 53 10.10 -0.49 4.42
N SER A 54 9.47 0.41 3.67
CA SER A 54 9.98 0.90 2.40
C SER A 54 11.37 1.54 2.53
N TYR A 55 11.67 2.19 3.67
CA TYR A 55 12.98 2.78 3.94
C TYR A 55 14.10 1.73 4.06
N LEU A 56 13.77 0.52 4.54
CA LEU A 56 14.74 -0.56 4.76
C LEU A 56 14.72 -1.63 3.68
N THR A 57 13.74 -1.60 2.76
CA THR A 57 13.56 -2.63 1.73
C THR A 57 14.67 -2.53 0.69
N PRO A 58 15.57 -3.53 0.58
CA PRO A 58 16.56 -3.56 -0.49
C PRO A 58 15.85 -3.69 -1.84
N ASN A 59 16.36 -3.04 -2.89
CA ASN A 59 15.79 -3.08 -4.23
C ASN A 59 14.30 -2.67 -4.28
N LEU A 60 13.92 -1.63 -3.53
CA LEU A 60 12.54 -1.12 -3.48
C LEU A 60 11.96 -0.88 -4.88
N ASP A 61 12.72 -0.28 -5.81
CA ASP A 61 12.28 -0.05 -7.20
C ASP A 61 11.85 -1.33 -7.91
N ALA A 62 12.62 -2.43 -7.74
CA ALA A 62 12.29 -3.72 -8.32
C ALA A 62 11.02 -4.32 -7.72
N LYS A 63 10.83 -4.17 -6.40
CA LYS A 63 9.61 -4.65 -5.71
C LYS A 63 8.38 -3.86 -6.15
N LEU A 64 8.48 -2.53 -6.21
CA LEU A 64 7.39 -1.67 -6.67
C LEU A 64 7.03 -1.96 -8.13
N LYS A 65 8.04 -2.19 -8.98
CA LYS A 65 7.82 -2.62 -10.36
C LYS A 65 7.09 -3.97 -10.42
N LEU A 66 7.50 -4.95 -9.60
CA LEU A 66 6.88 -6.27 -9.55
C LEU A 66 5.37 -6.18 -9.21
N TYR A 67 4.99 -5.38 -8.21
CA TYR A 67 3.59 -5.15 -7.89
C TYR A 67 2.84 -4.39 -9.00
N ARG A 68 3.47 -3.38 -9.58
CA ARG A 68 2.88 -2.57 -10.67
C ARG A 68 2.60 -3.42 -11.91
N ASP A 69 3.53 -4.28 -12.30
CA ASP A 69 3.38 -5.19 -13.44
C ASP A 69 2.24 -6.20 -13.22
N ALA A 70 1.91 -6.49 -11.96
CA ALA A 70 0.78 -7.33 -11.55
C ALA A 70 -0.53 -6.55 -11.33
N GLU A 71 -0.58 -5.28 -11.74
CA GLU A 71 -1.74 -4.38 -11.56
C GLU A 71 -2.18 -4.25 -10.09
N LEU A 72 -1.23 -4.35 -9.15
CA LEU A 72 -1.45 -4.15 -7.73
C LEU A 72 -0.92 -2.77 -7.31
N PRO A 73 -1.80 -1.79 -7.06
CA PRO A 73 -1.36 -0.49 -6.55
C PRO A 73 -0.74 -0.65 -5.16
N VAL A 74 0.39 0.05 -4.97
CA VAL A 74 1.15 0.06 -3.72
C VAL A 74 1.07 1.44 -3.08
N TYR A 75 1.03 1.47 -1.76
CA TYR A 75 1.24 2.69 -0.98
C TYR A 75 2.11 2.41 0.25
N PHE A 76 2.74 3.45 0.78
CA PHE A 76 3.53 3.36 2.02
C PHE A 76 2.64 3.55 3.24
N GLY A 77 2.98 2.88 4.35
CA GLY A 77 2.21 3.00 5.58
C GLY A 77 2.23 4.40 6.18
N GLY A 78 1.14 4.78 6.83
CA GLY A 78 0.95 6.14 7.36
C GLY A 78 1.94 6.50 8.47
N THR A 79 2.52 5.52 9.16
CA THR A 79 3.63 5.77 10.09
C THR A 79 4.84 6.39 9.39
N LEU A 80 5.12 6.06 8.12
CA LEU A 80 6.16 6.75 7.37
C LEU A 80 5.79 8.22 7.15
N PHE A 81 4.54 8.51 6.78
CA PHE A 81 4.04 9.89 6.70
C PHE A 81 4.25 10.62 8.03
N GLU A 82 3.86 10.02 9.16
CA GLU A 82 4.06 10.60 10.50
C GLU A 82 5.55 10.86 10.84
N VAL A 83 6.45 10.00 10.38
CA VAL A 83 7.90 10.21 10.51
C VAL A 83 8.36 11.48 9.77
N PHE A 84 7.85 11.75 8.58
CA PHE A 84 8.14 12.99 7.85
C PHE A 84 7.47 14.21 8.51
N ILE A 85 6.21 14.11 8.91
CA ILE A 85 5.47 15.21 9.54
C ILE A 85 6.11 15.64 10.86
N SER A 86 6.53 14.69 11.70
CA SER A 86 7.20 15.00 12.98
C SER A 86 8.53 15.76 12.81
N ARG A 87 9.06 15.84 11.58
CA ARG A 87 10.28 16.57 11.22
C ARG A 87 10.01 17.83 10.40
N GLY A 88 8.75 18.20 10.16
CA GLY A 88 8.40 19.31 9.27
C GLY A 88 8.77 19.05 7.81
N GLN A 89 8.80 17.78 7.39
CA GLN A 89 9.29 17.36 6.07
C GLN A 89 8.16 16.88 5.14
N PHE A 90 7.01 17.56 5.16
CA PHE A 90 5.86 17.18 4.31
C PHE A 90 6.22 17.21 2.81
N ASP A 91 6.89 18.27 2.34
CA ASP A 91 7.26 18.38 0.93
C ASP A 91 8.26 17.27 0.51
N ASP A 92 9.13 16.81 1.42
CA ASP A 92 10.02 15.68 1.15
C ASP A 92 9.23 14.37 1.02
N TYR A 93 8.16 14.20 1.82
CA TYR A 93 7.26 13.07 1.69
C TYR A 93 6.56 13.07 0.33
N CYS A 94 6.02 14.21 -0.12
CA CYS A 94 5.42 14.33 -1.45
C CYS A 94 6.42 13.99 -2.56
N ARG A 95 7.64 14.55 -2.51
CA ARG A 95 8.73 14.22 -3.45
C ARG A 95 9.08 12.73 -3.46
N LEU A 96 9.02 12.07 -2.30
CA LEU A 96 9.25 10.63 -2.19
C LEU A 96 8.17 9.83 -2.93
N LEU A 97 6.89 10.21 -2.77
CA LEU A 97 5.78 9.57 -3.48
C LEU A 97 5.91 9.75 -5.00
N ASP A 98 6.26 10.96 -5.45
CA ASP A 98 6.48 11.28 -6.86
C ASP A 98 7.63 10.47 -7.45
N LYS A 99 8.77 10.40 -6.74
CA LYS A 99 9.95 9.63 -7.15
C LYS A 99 9.60 8.18 -7.44
N TYR A 100 8.77 7.56 -6.60
CA TYR A 100 8.35 6.17 -6.73
C TYR A 100 7.05 5.99 -7.54
N GLN A 101 6.48 7.09 -8.05
CA GLN A 101 5.26 7.13 -8.87
C GLN A 101 4.06 6.48 -8.18
N LEU A 102 3.94 6.68 -6.86
CA LEU A 102 2.84 6.11 -6.07
C LEU A 102 1.54 6.90 -6.32
N GLN A 103 0.46 6.17 -6.59
CA GLN A 103 -0.86 6.76 -6.87
C GLN A 103 -1.72 6.92 -5.61
N TYR A 104 -1.26 6.36 -4.48
CA TYR A 104 -1.99 6.30 -3.22
C TYR A 104 -1.04 6.64 -2.06
N ALA A 105 -1.59 7.28 -1.03
CA ALA A 105 -0.91 7.61 0.21
C ALA A 105 -1.81 7.28 1.42
N GLU A 106 -1.22 6.90 2.54
CA GLU A 106 -1.91 6.74 3.82
C GLU A 106 -1.52 7.91 4.72
N VAL A 107 -2.50 8.71 5.14
CA VAL A 107 -2.34 9.79 6.11
C VAL A 107 -2.88 9.31 7.45
N SER A 108 -2.04 9.35 8.49
CA SER A 108 -2.41 8.90 9.84
C SER A 108 -1.75 9.75 10.93
N ASP A 109 -2.22 9.55 12.16
CA ASP A 109 -1.81 10.19 13.40
C ASP A 109 -1.82 9.16 14.56
N GLY A 110 -1.39 7.92 14.25
CA GLY A 110 -1.45 6.81 15.21
C GLY A 110 -0.26 6.75 16.17
N SER A 111 0.86 7.36 15.81
CA SER A 111 2.11 7.41 16.59
C SER A 111 2.47 8.83 17.04
N ILE A 112 1.97 9.86 16.36
CA ILE A 112 2.08 11.27 16.75
C ILE A 112 0.69 11.90 16.84
N ASN A 113 0.53 12.88 17.73
CA ASN A 113 -0.73 13.62 17.83
C ASN A 113 -0.75 14.77 16.81
N ILE A 114 -1.64 14.69 15.83
CA ILE A 114 -1.91 15.77 14.87
C ILE A 114 -3.34 16.28 15.15
N PRO A 115 -3.54 17.59 15.39
CA PRO A 115 -4.89 18.15 15.45
C PRO A 115 -5.71 17.73 14.22
N HIS A 116 -6.96 17.32 14.41
CA HIS A 116 -7.78 16.76 13.34
C HIS A 116 -7.86 17.67 12.11
N GLU A 117 -8.03 18.98 12.33
CA GLU A 117 -8.07 19.99 11.26
C GLU A 117 -6.77 20.02 10.46
N HIS A 118 -5.60 20.03 11.13
CA HIS A 118 -4.30 19.97 10.45
C HIS A 118 -4.11 18.64 9.71
N LYS A 119 -4.66 17.52 10.21
CA LYS A 119 -4.62 16.26 9.47
C LYS A 119 -5.44 16.34 8.18
N CYS A 120 -6.60 17.00 8.20
CA CYS A 120 -7.39 17.24 7.01
C CYS A 120 -6.67 18.16 6.01
N GLU A 121 -5.87 19.12 6.45
CA GLU A 121 -5.04 19.95 5.57
C GLU A 121 -4.00 19.13 4.79
N TYR A 122 -3.44 18.06 5.38
CA TYR A 122 -2.54 17.16 4.65
C TYR A 122 -3.26 16.25 3.62
N ILE A 123 -4.58 16.11 3.72
CA ILE A 123 -5.40 15.27 2.82
C ILE A 123 -5.95 16.07 1.63
N ALA A 124 -6.20 17.38 1.83
CA ALA A 124 -6.83 18.27 0.85
C ALA A 124 -5.94 18.57 -0.36
#